data_AF-A0A2P4Y337-F1
#
_entry.id   AF-A0A2P4Y337-F1
#
_cell.length_a   1.000
_cell.length_b   1.000
_cell.length_c   1.000
_cell.angle_alpha   90.00
_cell.angle_beta   90.00
_cell.angle_gamma   90.00
#
_symmetry.space_group_name_H-M   'P 1'
#
loop_
_entity.id
_entity.type
_entity.pdbx_description
1 polymer ?
#
loop_
_entity_poly.entity_id
_entity_poly.type
_entity_poly.pdbx_seq_one_letter_code
_entity_poly.pdbx_strand_id
1 'polypeptide(L)'
;MPPPEQPRPTEEELKRAAGRFLIVDPLPDDEKDENEIDVNITAGLTTPEDTEAVTPASEQVTQSFAAVLDPENIATVTTGSSEVSVDDARMKVDEAELRELKAFTDAELVWRQWDKAEKVRNMKLNKLSDRHKMLIMSQKQLAVDLALYGDADAPFFERLRDLEKEANTRMWDLQAQTQVVRARFLVERAAREESVFQMRDRLKELQQQLEDAYALPLQATHPLKRIELEDQSKKLVESLKKQEAELQTRYAKEEEAKTLLVSLELRSCDYADAKLKEETKLFAEKQALWDLNFILVDELQSCRQTIERLYLLMQKEKGIDNKQEDDNMEEGQDSREDGQVTTEGDDADEDAELSSRELYEENARVFETKLEYLQQVRRFLLMCYDREDRWRALAASTLIKDTTSDEWMTSMQLSRQEDTLALLQTQHEEQQQALQHQIKLLTKVKAALQVQIDEVNMNMHRLQSDYQAASESVRLQTQKVITGLRIEIEMNRSV
;
A
#
# COMPACT_ATOMS: atom_id res chain seq x y z
N MET A 1 56.21 13.29 -20.93
CA MET A 1 57.30 13.39 -21.90
C MET A 1 58.16 12.15 -21.76
N PRO A 2 58.62 11.53 -22.85
CA PRO A 2 59.67 10.52 -22.76
C PRO A 2 60.96 11.13 -22.17
N PRO A 3 61.83 10.33 -21.54
CA PRO A 3 63.13 10.81 -21.07
C PRO A 3 63.96 11.36 -22.25
N PRO A 4 64.84 12.36 -22.01
CA PRO A 4 65.72 12.89 -23.05
C PRO A 4 66.57 11.78 -23.68
N GLU A 5 66.71 11.79 -25.01
CA GLU A 5 67.47 10.76 -25.75
C GLU A 5 68.99 10.87 -25.55
N GLN A 6 69.48 12.04 -25.16
CA GLN A 6 70.90 12.28 -24.86
C GLN A 6 71.20 11.93 -23.40
N PRO A 7 72.29 11.20 -23.12
CA PRO A 7 72.68 10.89 -21.75
C PRO A 7 72.97 12.17 -20.98
N ARG A 8 72.63 12.18 -19.70
CA ARG A 8 72.92 13.32 -18.84
C ARG A 8 74.44 13.53 -18.78
N PRO A 9 74.95 14.75 -19.07
CA PRO A 9 76.37 15.04 -18.92
C PRO A 9 76.82 14.78 -17.48
N THR A 10 77.97 14.15 -17.30
CA THR A 10 78.51 13.89 -15.97
C THR A 10 79.02 15.19 -15.32
N GLU A 11 79.04 15.24 -13.99
CA GLU A 11 79.51 16.41 -13.25
C GLU A 11 80.97 16.77 -13.58
N GLU A 12 81.79 15.76 -13.91
CA GLU A 12 83.16 15.93 -14.37
C GLU A 12 83.25 16.52 -15.78
N GLU A 13 82.34 16.16 -16.70
CA GLU A 13 82.26 16.71 -18.06
C GLU A 13 81.80 18.17 -18.06
N LEU A 14 80.82 18.50 -17.21
CA LEU A 14 80.38 19.89 -17.00
C LEU A 14 81.49 20.74 -16.37
N LYS A 15 82.19 20.23 -15.35
CA LYS A 15 83.33 20.93 -14.71
C LYS A 15 84.52 21.08 -15.66
N ARG A 16 84.83 20.05 -16.46
CA ARG A 16 85.92 20.09 -17.45
C ARG A 16 85.63 21.07 -18.58
N ALA A 17 84.38 21.09 -19.08
CA ALA A 17 83.96 22.02 -20.12
C ALA A 17 83.92 23.46 -19.59
N ALA A 18 83.42 23.69 -18.37
CA ALA A 18 83.35 25.02 -17.76
C ALA A 18 84.73 25.60 -17.42
N GLY A 19 85.67 24.76 -16.97
CA GLY A 19 86.98 25.19 -16.44
C GLY A 19 87.93 25.87 -17.45
N ARG A 20 87.63 25.88 -18.76
CA ARG A 20 88.45 26.53 -19.80
C ARG A 20 87.91 27.85 -20.34
N PHE A 21 86.58 28.03 -20.35
CA PHE A 21 85.93 29.18 -20.99
C PHE A 21 85.06 30.03 -20.05
N LEU A 22 84.77 29.53 -18.85
CA LEU A 22 83.98 30.21 -17.84
C LEU A 22 84.85 30.44 -16.60
N ILE A 23 85.50 31.60 -16.54
CA ILE A 23 85.85 32.19 -15.25
C ILE A 23 84.54 32.76 -14.72
N VAL A 24 83.82 31.98 -13.93
CA VAL A 24 82.68 32.47 -13.17
C VAL A 24 83.25 33.16 -11.94
N ASP A 25 83.22 34.50 -11.92
CA ASP A 25 83.24 35.22 -10.65
C ASP A 25 81.99 34.78 -9.87
N PRO A 26 82.10 34.43 -8.57
CA PRO A 26 80.94 34.08 -7.78
C PRO A 26 80.00 35.29 -7.78
N LEU A 27 78.83 35.12 -8.42
CA LEU A 27 77.72 36.05 -8.24
C LEU A 27 77.34 36.01 -6.75
N PRO A 28 77.14 37.17 -6.11
CA PRO A 28 76.71 37.22 -4.73
C PRO A 28 75.34 36.57 -4.56
N ASP A 29 75.16 35.91 -3.42
CA ASP A 29 73.86 35.51 -2.89
C ASP A 29 72.96 36.75 -2.78
N ASP A 30 72.08 36.93 -3.76
CA ASP A 30 70.88 37.74 -3.62
C ASP A 30 69.72 36.79 -3.30
N GLU A 31 69.59 36.46 -2.02
CA GLU A 31 68.27 36.29 -1.45
C GLU A 31 67.54 37.64 -1.50
N LYS A 32 66.25 37.58 -1.87
CA LYS A 32 65.19 38.61 -1.82
C LYS A 32 64.96 39.39 -3.11
N ASP A 33 63.96 38.94 -3.87
CA ASP A 33 62.67 39.64 -3.91
C ASP A 33 61.73 38.93 -4.89
N GLU A 34 60.78 38.15 -4.38
CA GLU A 34 59.49 38.00 -5.05
C GLU A 34 58.39 38.40 -4.08
N ASN A 35 58.01 39.66 -4.24
CA ASN A 35 56.79 40.26 -3.74
C ASN A 35 55.59 39.36 -4.06
N GLU A 36 54.88 38.99 -3.00
CA GLU A 36 53.45 38.69 -3.06
C GLU A 36 52.73 39.87 -3.72
N ILE A 37 52.13 39.62 -4.88
CA ILE A 37 50.96 40.39 -5.32
C ILE A 37 49.79 39.42 -5.29
N ASP A 38 49.02 39.57 -4.23
CA ASP A 38 47.61 39.21 -4.16
C ASP A 38 46.86 39.72 -5.39
N VAL A 39 46.28 38.81 -6.17
CA VAL A 39 45.01 39.07 -6.85
C VAL A 39 44.07 37.90 -6.62
N ASN A 40 43.36 38.04 -5.52
CA ASN A 40 42.00 37.60 -5.25
C ASN A 40 41.13 37.52 -6.53
N ILE A 41 40.69 36.31 -6.92
CA ILE A 41 39.37 36.12 -7.56
C ILE A 41 38.67 34.96 -6.84
N THR A 42 37.79 35.38 -5.94
CA THR A 42 36.78 34.60 -5.23
C THR A 42 35.57 34.35 -6.13
N ALA A 43 34.86 33.26 -5.82
CA ALA A 43 33.50 32.89 -6.23
C ALA A 43 33.34 32.42 -7.70
N GLY A 44 32.67 31.31 -8.00
CA GLY A 44 31.71 30.53 -7.23
C GLY A 44 30.47 30.29 -8.09
N LEU A 45 29.93 29.06 -8.03
CA LEU A 45 28.64 28.61 -8.59
C LEU A 45 28.60 28.52 -10.13
N THR A 46 28.01 27.51 -10.78
CA THR A 46 26.88 26.63 -10.45
C THR A 46 26.86 25.46 -11.45
N THR A 47 26.35 24.30 -11.02
CA THR A 47 25.60 23.21 -11.71
C THR A 47 25.52 23.15 -13.25
N PRO A 48 25.42 21.95 -13.85
CA PRO A 48 24.08 21.46 -14.22
C PRO A 48 23.83 19.95 -14.13
N GLU A 49 22.53 19.64 -14.06
CA GLU A 49 21.86 18.38 -14.35
C GLU A 49 21.91 18.00 -15.85
N ASP A 50 21.69 16.70 -16.08
CA ASP A 50 20.92 16.06 -17.14
C ASP A 50 21.42 15.84 -18.59
N THR A 51 21.35 14.55 -18.93
CA THR A 51 20.85 13.89 -20.16
C THR A 51 21.71 13.69 -21.41
N GLU A 52 21.73 12.40 -21.78
CA GLU A 52 21.59 11.81 -23.13
C GLU A 52 22.73 11.90 -24.16
N ALA A 53 23.36 10.72 -24.31
CA ALA A 53 23.42 9.90 -25.53
C ALA A 53 24.17 10.38 -26.80
N VAL A 54 24.65 9.35 -27.50
CA VAL A 54 25.02 9.28 -28.93
C VAL A 54 26.52 9.47 -29.26
N THR A 55 27.19 8.31 -29.36
CA THR A 55 28.34 8.00 -30.25
C THR A 55 27.90 8.07 -31.74
N PRO A 56 28.71 7.85 -32.82
CA PRO A 56 30.10 7.35 -32.92
C PRO A 56 30.93 8.00 -34.09
N ALA A 57 32.06 7.33 -34.38
CA ALA A 57 32.72 7.18 -35.70
C ALA A 57 33.69 8.29 -36.11
N SER A 58 34.97 8.05 -36.44
CA SER A 58 35.71 7.01 -37.21
C SER A 58 36.23 7.64 -38.50
N GLU A 59 37.38 7.10 -38.94
CA GLU A 59 37.98 7.17 -40.27
C GLU A 59 38.84 8.42 -40.60
N GLN A 60 40.17 8.23 -40.70
CA GLN A 60 40.92 7.82 -41.91
C GLN A 60 41.09 9.03 -42.87
N VAL A 61 42.15 9.30 -43.63
CA VAL A 61 43.33 8.58 -44.11
C VAL A 61 44.09 9.57 -45.00
N THR A 62 45.44 9.52 -45.01
CA THR A 62 46.35 9.96 -46.10
C THR A 62 46.40 11.47 -46.46
N GLN A 63 47.44 12.04 -47.09
CA GLN A 63 48.67 11.56 -47.71
C GLN A 63 49.62 12.77 -47.83
N SER A 64 50.91 12.49 -47.69
CA SER A 64 52.08 13.07 -48.38
C SER A 64 51.93 14.30 -49.30
N PHE A 65 52.87 15.24 -49.16
CA PHE A 65 53.65 15.69 -50.31
C PHE A 65 55.12 15.90 -49.92
N ALA A 66 55.99 15.35 -50.76
CA ALA A 66 57.45 15.44 -50.72
C ALA A 66 57.93 16.41 -51.80
N ALA A 67 59.09 17.03 -51.58
CA ALA A 67 60.12 17.37 -52.59
C ALA A 67 61.27 18.07 -51.84
N VAL A 68 62.43 17.43 -51.61
CA VAL A 68 63.54 17.17 -52.55
C VAL A 68 64.27 18.47 -52.92
N LEU A 69 65.57 18.52 -52.61
CA LEU A 69 66.68 18.66 -53.57
C LEU A 69 68.05 18.60 -52.83
N ASP A 70 68.73 17.46 -52.98
CA ASP A 70 70.18 17.29 -52.94
C ASP A 70 70.74 17.57 -54.37
N PRO A 71 72.04 17.41 -54.68
CA PRO A 71 73.25 18.07 -54.16
C PRO A 71 74.10 18.62 -55.34
N GLU A 72 75.02 19.57 -55.16
CA GLU A 72 76.05 19.80 -56.18
C GLU A 72 77.47 20.02 -55.62
N ASN A 73 78.36 19.32 -56.30
CA ASN A 73 79.76 19.05 -56.06
C ASN A 73 80.51 19.72 -57.22
N ILE A 74 81.43 20.66 -56.94
CA ILE A 74 82.32 21.22 -57.98
C ILE A 74 83.76 21.16 -57.46
N ALA A 75 84.59 20.50 -58.26
CA ALA A 75 85.99 20.26 -57.99
C ALA A 75 86.89 21.35 -58.63
N THR A 76 87.97 21.65 -57.89
CA THR A 76 89.34 22.04 -58.30
C THR A 76 89.59 23.21 -59.27
N VAL A 77 90.37 24.22 -58.84
CA VAL A 77 91.66 24.63 -59.46
C VAL A 77 92.54 25.35 -58.41
N THR A 78 93.82 24.98 -58.42
CA THR A 78 94.99 25.38 -57.62
C THR A 78 95.49 26.82 -57.92
N THR A 79 95.98 27.55 -56.89
CA THR A 79 97.30 28.23 -56.77
C THR A 79 97.26 29.54 -55.96
N GLY A 80 98.22 29.68 -55.04
CA GLY A 80 98.69 30.99 -54.53
C GLY A 80 98.77 31.13 -53.02
N SER A 81 99.96 30.83 -52.47
CA SER A 81 100.68 31.51 -51.34
C SER A 81 99.91 32.56 -50.50
N SER A 82 100.05 32.71 -49.18
CA SER A 82 101.17 32.49 -48.26
C SER A 82 100.63 32.72 -46.84
N GLU A 83 100.99 31.85 -45.88
CA GLU A 83 101.07 32.06 -44.42
C GLU A 83 99.83 32.60 -43.64
N VAL A 84 99.09 31.68 -42.99
CA VAL A 84 98.29 31.93 -41.76
C VAL A 84 98.68 30.82 -40.77
N SER A 85 99.56 31.13 -39.81
CA SER A 85 99.23 31.48 -38.43
C SER A 85 98.57 30.33 -37.65
N VAL A 86 99.29 29.86 -36.62
CA VAL A 86 98.91 28.81 -35.67
C VAL A 86 97.63 29.16 -34.88
N ASP A 87 97.12 30.40 -34.98
CA ASP A 87 95.96 30.88 -34.23
C ASP A 87 94.61 30.44 -34.83
N ASP A 88 94.51 30.18 -36.14
CA ASP A 88 93.23 29.79 -36.77
C ASP A 88 92.84 28.33 -36.44
N ALA A 89 93.84 27.48 -36.19
CA ALA A 89 93.62 26.12 -35.70
C ALA A 89 93.21 26.09 -34.22
N ARG A 90 93.74 27.01 -33.41
CA ARG A 90 93.37 27.17 -31.99
C ARG A 90 91.94 27.70 -31.84
N MET A 91 91.56 28.73 -32.60
CA MET A 91 90.18 29.24 -32.58
C MET A 91 89.14 28.20 -32.99
N LYS A 92 89.43 27.31 -33.95
CA LYS A 92 88.49 26.24 -34.34
C LYS A 92 88.33 25.17 -33.26
N VAL A 93 89.38 24.91 -32.47
CA VAL A 93 89.32 24.02 -31.30
C VAL A 93 88.50 24.69 -30.20
N ASP A 94 88.74 25.96 -29.91
CA ASP A 94 87.98 26.71 -28.91
C ASP A 94 86.50 26.85 -29.28
N GLU A 95 86.18 27.08 -30.56
CA GLU A 95 84.80 27.13 -31.05
C GLU A 95 84.10 25.75 -31.01
N ALA A 96 84.86 24.66 -31.21
CA ALA A 96 84.34 23.31 -31.04
C ALA A 96 84.06 22.98 -29.57
N GLU A 97 84.99 23.33 -28.67
CA GLU A 97 84.83 23.15 -27.22
C GLU A 97 83.69 24.03 -26.66
N LEU A 98 83.47 25.24 -27.17
CA LEU A 98 82.33 26.09 -26.81
C LEU A 98 80.99 25.54 -27.32
N ARG A 99 80.95 24.98 -28.53
CA ARG A 99 79.74 24.28 -29.04
C ARG A 99 79.44 23.05 -28.21
N GLU A 100 80.46 22.33 -27.75
CA GLU A 100 80.33 21.18 -26.85
C GLU A 100 79.84 21.59 -25.46
N LEU A 101 80.39 22.66 -24.87
CA LEU A 101 79.90 23.24 -23.62
C LEU A 101 78.43 23.66 -23.73
N LYS A 102 78.05 24.35 -24.81
CA LYS A 102 76.67 24.74 -25.07
C LYS A 102 75.75 23.51 -25.17
N ALA A 103 76.19 22.47 -25.87
CA ALA A 103 75.45 21.22 -25.98
C ALA A 103 75.26 20.54 -24.60
N PHE A 104 76.29 20.54 -23.75
CA PHE A 104 76.18 20.02 -22.38
C PHE A 104 75.26 20.87 -21.50
N THR A 105 75.31 22.20 -21.59
CA THR A 105 74.40 23.07 -20.83
C THR A 105 72.95 22.95 -21.30
N ASP A 106 72.73 22.86 -22.62
CA ASP A 106 71.41 22.69 -23.20
C ASP A 106 70.85 21.30 -22.81
N ALA A 107 71.68 20.24 -22.83
CA ALA A 107 71.29 18.91 -22.38
C ALA A 107 70.95 18.88 -20.87
N GLU A 108 71.76 19.50 -20.00
CA GLU A 108 71.48 19.58 -18.57
C GLU A 108 70.20 20.39 -18.26
N LEU A 109 69.92 21.45 -19.03
CA LEU A 109 68.68 22.22 -18.91
C LEU A 109 67.46 21.37 -19.29
N VAL A 110 67.55 20.60 -20.38
CA VAL A 110 66.49 19.66 -20.80
C VAL A 110 66.26 18.56 -19.75
N TRP A 111 67.33 18.01 -19.16
CA TRP A 111 67.23 17.05 -18.05
C TRP A 111 66.57 17.65 -16.81
N ARG A 112 66.93 18.88 -16.42
CA ARG A 112 66.27 19.58 -15.29
C ARG A 112 64.80 19.88 -15.54
N GLN A 113 64.42 20.25 -16.76
CA GLN A 113 63.01 20.45 -17.12
C GLN A 113 62.22 19.13 -17.08
N TRP A 114 62.82 18.05 -17.58
CA TRP A 114 62.23 16.73 -17.51
C TRP A 114 62.08 16.25 -16.05
N ASP A 115 63.09 16.43 -15.20
CA ASP A 115 63.03 16.12 -13.76
C ASP A 115 61.91 16.89 -13.05
N LYS A 116 61.76 18.20 -13.33
CA LYS A 116 60.65 19.01 -12.81
C LYS A 116 59.30 18.47 -13.26
N ALA A 117 59.16 18.13 -14.54
CA ALA A 117 57.93 17.57 -15.09
C ALA A 117 57.61 16.18 -14.50
N GLU A 118 58.63 15.35 -14.26
CA GLU A 118 58.48 14.02 -13.66
C GLU A 118 58.13 14.10 -12.17
N LYS A 119 58.73 15.05 -11.42
CA LYS A 119 58.31 15.35 -10.03
C LYS A 119 56.84 15.76 -9.96
N VAL A 120 56.39 16.65 -10.84
CA VAL A 120 54.96 17.06 -10.93
C VAL A 120 54.07 15.88 -11.31
N ARG A 121 54.52 15.01 -12.23
CA ARG A 121 53.79 13.81 -12.64
C ARG A 121 53.67 12.82 -11.48
N ASN A 122 54.73 12.56 -10.74
CA ASN A 122 54.74 11.68 -9.57
C ASN A 122 53.86 12.23 -8.44
N MET A 123 53.89 13.55 -8.18
CA MET A 123 52.94 14.17 -7.24
C MET A 123 51.48 13.97 -7.68
N LYS A 124 51.17 14.13 -8.97
CA LYS A 124 49.81 13.88 -9.49
C LYS A 124 49.43 12.40 -9.39
N LEU A 125 50.36 11.49 -9.65
CA LEU A 125 50.14 10.05 -9.53
C LEU A 125 49.86 9.64 -8.09
N ASN A 126 50.63 10.15 -7.12
CA ASN A 126 50.42 9.90 -5.70
C ASN A 126 49.05 10.41 -5.25
N LYS A 127 48.68 11.65 -5.61
CA LYS A 127 47.34 12.20 -5.34
C LYS A 127 46.20 11.35 -5.93
N LEU A 128 46.39 10.81 -7.13
CA LEU A 128 45.41 9.92 -7.75
C LEU A 128 45.35 8.54 -7.07
N SER A 129 46.50 7.99 -6.67
CA SER A 129 46.60 6.76 -5.89
C SER A 129 45.87 6.90 -4.54
N ASP A 130 46.05 8.00 -3.83
CA ASP A 130 45.37 8.24 -2.54
C ASP A 130 43.86 8.38 -2.71
N ARG A 131 43.41 9.11 -3.74
CA ARG A 131 41.99 9.18 -4.11
C ARG A 131 41.42 7.81 -4.49
N HIS A 132 42.19 6.98 -5.18
CA HIS A 132 41.77 5.64 -5.57
C HIS A 132 41.62 4.73 -4.35
N LYS A 133 42.56 4.78 -3.40
CA LYS A 133 42.45 4.06 -2.12
C LYS A 133 41.22 4.49 -1.32
N MET A 134 40.97 5.79 -1.23
CA MET A 134 39.76 6.35 -0.59
C MET A 134 38.48 5.83 -1.24
N LEU A 135 38.42 5.82 -2.57
CA LEU A 135 37.25 5.39 -3.33
C LEU A 135 37.01 3.87 -3.19
N ILE A 136 38.07 3.06 -3.13
CA ILE A 136 37.94 1.62 -2.87
C ILE A 136 37.38 1.37 -1.45
N MET A 137 37.84 2.12 -0.45
CA MET A 137 37.33 1.97 0.92
C MET A 137 35.88 2.42 1.04
N SER A 138 35.51 3.56 0.44
CA SER A 138 34.12 4.01 0.45
C SER A 138 33.19 3.05 -0.30
N GLN A 139 33.64 2.45 -1.41
CA GLN A 139 32.88 1.44 -2.13
C GLN A 139 32.69 0.15 -1.30
N LYS A 140 33.72 -0.29 -0.57
CA LYS A 140 33.61 -1.44 0.34
C LYS A 140 32.64 -1.15 1.50
N GLN A 141 32.70 0.04 2.08
CA GLN A 141 31.78 0.46 3.13
C GLN A 141 30.35 0.50 2.62
N LEU A 142 30.11 1.10 1.45
CA LEU A 142 28.79 1.14 0.82
C LEU A 142 28.25 -0.26 0.51
N ALA A 143 29.10 -1.21 0.09
CA ALA A 143 28.68 -2.58 -0.17
C ALA A 143 28.25 -3.33 1.10
N VAL A 144 28.96 -3.11 2.22
CA VAL A 144 28.56 -3.64 3.54
C VAL A 144 27.26 -2.99 4.01
N ASP A 145 27.12 -1.67 3.84
CA ASP A 145 25.91 -0.93 4.19
C ASP A 145 24.70 -1.44 3.38
N LEU A 146 24.86 -1.65 2.07
CA LEU A 146 23.80 -2.18 1.20
C LEU A 146 23.40 -3.62 1.57
N ALA A 147 24.34 -4.45 2.02
CA ALA A 147 24.05 -5.80 2.48
C ALA A 147 23.23 -5.79 3.80
N LEU A 148 23.54 -4.88 4.72
CA LEU A 148 22.79 -4.72 5.98
C LEU A 148 21.36 -4.25 5.75
N TYR A 149 21.14 -3.29 4.83
CA TYR A 149 19.79 -2.86 4.43
C TYR A 149 19.04 -3.92 3.62
N GLY A 150 19.74 -4.66 2.75
CA GLY A 150 19.15 -5.68 1.88
C GLY A 150 18.70 -6.94 2.61
N ASP A 151 19.51 -7.45 3.53
CA ASP A 151 19.31 -8.78 4.12
C ASP A 151 18.41 -8.79 5.38
N ALA A 152 18.28 -7.65 6.09
CA ALA A 152 17.52 -7.58 7.34
C ALA A 152 16.26 -6.71 7.29
N ASP A 153 16.28 -5.57 6.60
CA ASP A 153 15.18 -4.59 6.65
C ASP A 153 14.06 -4.93 5.66
N ALA A 154 14.41 -5.27 4.42
CA ALA A 154 13.42 -5.56 3.38
C ALA A 154 12.50 -6.75 3.75
N PRO A 155 13.01 -7.93 4.18
CA PRO A 155 12.14 -9.05 4.56
C PRO A 155 11.24 -8.74 5.77
N PHE A 156 11.73 -7.92 6.71
CA PHE A 156 10.95 -7.50 7.87
C PHE A 156 9.75 -6.64 7.48
N PHE A 157 9.96 -5.61 6.65
CA PHE A 157 8.88 -4.73 6.21
C PHE A 157 7.92 -5.40 5.22
N GLU A 158 8.38 -6.34 4.40
CA GLU A 158 7.50 -7.17 3.57
C GLU A 158 6.55 -8.01 4.42
N ARG A 159 7.10 -8.73 5.41
CA ARG A 159 6.28 -9.52 6.34
C ARG A 159 5.29 -8.66 7.11
N LEU A 160 5.71 -7.46 7.55
CA LEU A 160 4.81 -6.54 8.24
C LEU A 160 3.69 -6.02 7.36
N ARG A 161 3.99 -5.67 6.11
CA ARG A 161 2.99 -5.23 5.14
C ARG A 161 1.90 -6.27 4.95
N ASP A 162 2.28 -7.54 4.84
CA ASP A 162 1.33 -8.64 4.70
C ASP A 162 0.47 -8.79 5.97
N LEU A 163 1.08 -8.76 7.15
CA LEU A 163 0.36 -8.82 8.43
C LEU A 163 -0.61 -7.64 8.62
N GLU A 164 -0.22 -6.41 8.25
CA GLU A 164 -1.08 -5.24 8.32
C GLU A 164 -2.23 -5.31 7.32
N LYS A 165 -1.96 -5.79 6.10
CA LYS A 165 -3.00 -5.99 5.08
C LYS A 165 -4.03 -7.01 5.55
N GLU A 166 -3.58 -8.13 6.12
CA GLU A 166 -4.47 -9.13 6.70
C GLU A 166 -5.28 -8.56 7.87
N ALA A 167 -4.62 -7.85 8.80
CA ALA A 167 -5.30 -7.22 9.93
C ALA A 167 -6.38 -6.22 9.48
N ASN A 168 -6.07 -5.36 8.51
CA ASN A 168 -7.02 -4.39 7.96
C ASN A 168 -8.19 -5.07 7.26
N THR A 169 -7.94 -6.11 6.46
CA THR A 169 -9.00 -6.85 5.77
C THR A 169 -9.97 -7.47 6.78
N ARG A 170 -9.44 -8.14 7.82
CA ARG A 170 -10.24 -8.74 8.89
C ARG A 170 -11.03 -7.70 9.70
N MET A 171 -10.47 -6.50 9.90
CA MET A 171 -11.16 -5.42 10.60
C MET A 171 -12.41 -4.94 9.84
N TRP A 172 -12.31 -4.80 8.51
CA TRP A 172 -13.47 -4.49 7.66
C TRP A 172 -14.53 -5.60 7.70
N ASP A 173 -14.11 -6.86 7.61
CA ASP A 173 -15.03 -8.01 7.70
C ASP A 173 -15.74 -8.04 9.06
N LEU A 174 -15.01 -7.81 10.15
CA LEU A 174 -15.55 -7.77 11.49
C LEU A 174 -16.54 -6.61 11.67
N GLN A 175 -16.24 -5.43 11.11
CA GLN A 175 -17.16 -4.29 11.14
C GLN A 175 -18.46 -4.62 10.39
N ALA A 176 -18.36 -5.24 9.22
CA ALA A 176 -19.53 -5.68 8.46
C ALA A 176 -20.36 -6.71 9.24
N GLN A 177 -19.72 -7.74 9.81
CA GLN A 177 -20.40 -8.75 10.63
C GLN A 177 -21.08 -8.14 11.86
N THR A 178 -20.42 -7.22 12.55
CA THR A 178 -20.99 -6.54 13.74
C THR A 178 -22.22 -5.70 13.36
N GLN A 179 -22.19 -5.01 12.23
CA GLN A 179 -23.35 -4.28 11.69
C GLN A 179 -24.52 -5.22 11.39
N VAL A 180 -24.25 -6.38 10.78
CA VAL A 180 -25.28 -7.39 10.50
C VAL A 180 -25.89 -7.93 11.79
N VAL A 181 -25.07 -8.27 12.79
CA VAL A 181 -25.57 -8.77 14.09
C VAL A 181 -26.43 -7.70 14.78
N ARG A 182 -25.98 -6.45 14.81
CA ARG A 182 -26.76 -5.34 15.38
C ARG A 182 -28.09 -5.16 14.65
N ALA A 183 -28.08 -5.19 13.31
CA ALA A 183 -29.30 -5.08 12.53
C ALA A 183 -30.26 -6.24 12.81
N ARG A 184 -29.76 -7.47 12.96
CA ARG A 184 -30.58 -8.64 13.36
C ARG A 184 -31.26 -8.42 14.70
N PHE A 185 -30.53 -8.01 15.73
CA PHE A 185 -31.12 -7.72 17.05
C PHE A 185 -32.20 -6.64 16.97
N LEU A 186 -31.94 -5.54 16.26
CA LEU A 186 -32.91 -4.45 16.10
C LEU A 186 -34.18 -4.89 15.37
N VAL A 187 -34.05 -5.65 14.28
CA VAL A 187 -35.19 -6.17 13.51
C VAL A 187 -36.01 -7.13 14.37
N GLU A 188 -35.34 -8.04 15.09
CA GLU A 188 -35.99 -9.00 15.99
C GLU A 188 -36.76 -8.30 17.10
N ARG A 189 -36.11 -7.34 17.74
CA ARG A 189 -36.71 -6.56 18.81
C ARG A 189 -37.91 -5.77 18.32
N ALA A 190 -37.77 -5.05 17.19
CA ALA A 190 -38.86 -4.26 16.61
C ALA A 190 -40.06 -5.14 16.27
N ALA A 191 -39.83 -6.30 15.65
CA ALA A 191 -40.88 -7.24 15.30
C ALA A 191 -41.63 -7.77 16.54
N ARG A 192 -40.93 -8.03 17.64
CA ARG A 192 -41.56 -8.49 18.89
C ARG A 192 -42.29 -7.37 19.61
N GLU A 193 -41.71 -6.18 19.65
CA GLU A 193 -42.40 -5.01 20.19
C GLU A 193 -43.70 -4.76 19.42
N GLU A 194 -43.68 -4.81 18.10
CA GLU A 194 -44.87 -4.71 17.26
C GLU A 194 -45.89 -5.82 17.56
N SER A 195 -45.45 -7.08 17.66
CA SER A 195 -46.33 -8.22 18.00
C SER A 195 -47.00 -8.05 19.37
N VAL A 196 -46.25 -7.62 20.38
CA VAL A 196 -46.75 -7.31 21.73
C VAL A 196 -47.79 -6.18 21.68
N PHE A 197 -47.54 -5.13 20.88
CA PHE A 197 -48.52 -4.05 20.70
C PHE A 197 -49.80 -4.54 20.01
N GLN A 198 -49.68 -5.30 18.92
CA GLN A 198 -50.84 -5.87 18.21
C GLN A 198 -51.66 -6.79 19.11
N MET A 199 -51.01 -7.69 19.86
CA MET A 199 -51.69 -8.58 20.80
C MET A 199 -52.35 -7.82 21.95
N ARG A 200 -51.71 -6.76 22.46
CA ARG A 200 -52.30 -5.91 23.51
C ARG A 200 -53.58 -5.22 23.02
N ASP A 201 -53.59 -4.70 21.81
CA ASP A 201 -54.78 -4.06 21.26
C ASP A 201 -55.88 -5.10 20.98
N ARG A 202 -55.52 -6.27 20.46
CA ARG A 202 -56.47 -7.38 20.29
C ARG A 202 -57.07 -7.87 21.61
N LEU A 203 -56.28 -7.90 22.69
CA LEU A 203 -56.77 -8.24 24.03
C LEU A 203 -57.80 -7.20 24.53
N LYS A 204 -57.57 -5.91 24.31
CA LYS A 204 -58.56 -4.87 24.64
C LYS A 204 -59.85 -5.04 23.83
N GLU A 205 -59.74 -5.34 22.53
CA GLU A 205 -60.90 -5.62 21.68
C GLU A 205 -61.70 -6.82 22.18
N LEU A 206 -61.04 -7.93 22.55
CA LEU A 206 -61.70 -9.11 23.09
C LEU A 206 -62.36 -8.83 24.45
N GLN A 207 -61.73 -8.01 25.30
CA GLN A 207 -62.33 -7.56 26.55
C GLN A 207 -63.61 -6.77 26.31
N GLN A 208 -63.60 -5.83 25.36
CA GLN A 208 -64.81 -5.11 24.95
C GLN A 208 -65.89 -6.06 24.41
N GLN A 209 -65.52 -7.01 23.54
CA GLN A 209 -66.45 -8.00 22.99
C GLN A 209 -67.04 -8.91 24.08
N LEU A 210 -66.27 -9.23 25.12
CA LEU A 210 -66.76 -9.96 26.28
C LEU A 210 -67.77 -9.14 27.07
N GLU A 211 -67.50 -7.86 27.33
CA GLU A 211 -68.44 -6.94 27.97
C GLU A 211 -69.75 -6.83 27.18
N ASP A 212 -69.66 -6.66 25.86
CA ASP A 212 -70.81 -6.61 24.96
C ASP A 212 -71.60 -7.92 24.97
N ALA A 213 -70.92 -9.08 24.97
CA ALA A 213 -71.56 -10.39 25.05
C ALA A 213 -72.28 -10.60 26.40
N TYR A 214 -71.71 -10.13 27.51
CA TYR A 214 -72.40 -10.15 28.81
C TYR A 214 -73.61 -9.21 28.85
N ALA A 215 -73.58 -8.10 28.10
CA ALA A 215 -74.70 -7.16 28.00
C ALA A 215 -75.82 -7.63 27.07
N LEU A 216 -75.57 -8.61 26.18
CA LEU A 216 -76.52 -9.10 25.18
C LEU A 216 -77.91 -9.48 25.76
N PRO A 217 -78.03 -10.21 26.89
CA PRO A 217 -79.32 -10.54 27.48
C PRO A 217 -80.11 -9.33 27.99
N LEU A 218 -79.42 -8.26 28.40
CA LEU A 218 -80.04 -7.03 28.93
C LEU A 218 -80.74 -6.22 27.82
N GLN A 219 -80.41 -6.47 26.55
CA GLN A 219 -81.02 -5.81 25.40
C GLN A 219 -82.40 -6.39 25.02
N ALA A 220 -82.83 -7.48 25.67
CA ALA A 220 -84.09 -8.13 25.37
C ALA A 220 -85.29 -7.39 26.00
N THR A 221 -86.25 -6.96 25.17
CA THR A 221 -87.53 -6.40 25.62
C THR A 221 -88.58 -7.46 25.98
N HIS A 222 -88.42 -8.69 25.50
CA HIS A 222 -89.37 -9.80 25.71
C HIS A 222 -88.71 -10.99 26.42
N PRO A 223 -89.38 -11.64 27.40
CA PRO A 223 -88.78 -12.70 28.21
C PRO A 223 -88.36 -13.96 27.43
N LEU A 224 -89.11 -14.39 26.39
CA LEU A 224 -88.68 -15.51 25.54
C LEU A 224 -87.41 -15.19 24.74
N LYS A 225 -87.33 -13.99 24.16
CA LYS A 225 -86.15 -13.50 23.45
C LYS A 225 -84.95 -13.37 24.40
N ARG A 226 -85.19 -13.05 25.68
CA ARG A 226 -84.15 -13.01 26.71
C ARG A 226 -83.51 -14.38 26.92
N ILE A 227 -84.29 -15.45 27.03
CA ILE A 227 -83.74 -16.82 27.19
C ILE A 227 -82.89 -17.23 25.99
N GLU A 228 -83.35 -16.93 24.77
CA GLU A 228 -82.56 -17.17 23.55
C GLU A 228 -81.25 -16.37 23.52
N LEU A 229 -81.29 -15.10 23.91
CA LEU A 229 -80.09 -14.24 24.01
C LEU A 229 -79.16 -14.67 25.16
N GLU A 230 -79.68 -15.25 26.26
CA GLU A 230 -78.88 -15.83 27.34
C GLU A 230 -78.12 -17.08 26.87
N ASP A 231 -78.70 -17.91 26.03
CA ASP A 231 -78.00 -19.08 25.50
C ASP A 231 -77.00 -18.70 24.40
N GLN A 232 -77.30 -17.67 23.61
CA GLN A 232 -76.33 -17.09 22.66
C GLN A 232 -75.17 -16.40 23.40
N SER A 233 -75.43 -15.65 24.47
CA SER A 233 -74.39 -14.99 25.24
C SER A 233 -73.45 -16.00 25.90
N LYS A 234 -73.98 -17.09 26.49
CA LYS A 234 -73.14 -18.16 27.08
C LYS A 234 -72.16 -18.74 26.06
N LYS A 235 -72.66 -19.11 24.86
CA LYS A 235 -71.81 -19.67 23.78
C LYS A 235 -70.76 -18.67 23.31
N LEU A 236 -71.13 -17.40 23.12
CA LEU A 236 -70.20 -16.35 22.71
C LEU A 236 -69.14 -16.11 23.78
N VAL A 237 -69.52 -15.96 25.05
CA VAL A 237 -68.61 -15.76 26.19
C VAL A 237 -67.63 -16.93 26.32
N GLU A 238 -68.08 -18.17 26.20
CA GLU A 238 -67.19 -19.35 26.23
C GLU A 238 -66.15 -19.31 25.11
N SER A 239 -66.57 -18.97 23.89
CA SER A 239 -65.66 -18.86 22.74
C SER A 239 -64.65 -17.71 22.88
N LEU A 240 -65.11 -16.54 23.33
CA LEU A 240 -64.28 -15.36 23.52
C LEU A 240 -63.29 -15.53 24.67
N LYS A 241 -63.70 -16.15 25.79
CA LYS A 241 -62.78 -16.48 26.90
C LYS A 241 -61.69 -17.45 26.49
N LYS A 242 -62.02 -18.43 25.63
CA LYS A 242 -61.02 -19.35 25.09
C LYS A 242 -59.98 -18.59 24.25
N GLN A 243 -60.44 -17.69 23.38
CA GLN A 243 -59.55 -16.85 22.57
C GLN A 243 -58.71 -15.89 23.43
N GLU A 244 -59.29 -15.30 24.47
CA GLU A 244 -58.57 -14.43 25.40
C GLU A 244 -57.47 -15.20 26.13
N ALA A 245 -57.78 -16.39 26.66
CA ALA A 245 -56.79 -17.22 27.34
C ALA A 245 -55.65 -17.64 26.40
N GLU A 246 -55.96 -18.05 25.17
CA GLU A 246 -54.95 -18.38 24.16
C GLU A 246 -54.06 -17.17 23.83
N LEU A 247 -54.63 -15.98 23.63
CA LEU A 247 -53.85 -14.76 23.38
C LEU A 247 -53.02 -14.31 24.59
N GLN A 248 -53.53 -14.44 25.82
CA GLN A 248 -52.77 -14.14 27.03
C GLN A 248 -51.55 -15.05 27.17
N THR A 249 -51.67 -16.35 26.84
CA THR A 249 -50.51 -17.26 26.84
C THR A 249 -49.46 -16.90 25.78
N ARG A 250 -49.89 -16.44 24.60
CA ARG A 250 -48.97 -15.97 23.55
C ARG A 250 -48.29 -14.66 23.94
N TYR A 251 -49.05 -13.72 24.51
CA TYR A 251 -48.55 -12.44 25.01
C TYR A 251 -47.44 -12.63 26.06
N ALA A 252 -47.66 -13.52 27.03
CA ALA A 252 -46.66 -13.83 28.05
C ALA A 252 -45.35 -14.37 27.45
N LYS A 253 -45.45 -15.29 26.48
CA LYS A 253 -44.29 -15.84 25.77
C LYS A 253 -43.50 -14.77 25.01
N GLU A 254 -44.18 -13.83 24.34
CA GLU A 254 -43.50 -12.77 23.60
C GLU A 254 -42.82 -11.74 24.53
N GLU A 255 -43.41 -11.41 25.68
CA GLU A 255 -42.75 -10.55 26.68
C GLU A 255 -41.52 -11.25 27.31
N GLU A 256 -41.61 -12.54 27.65
CA GLU A 256 -40.46 -13.33 28.09
C GLU A 256 -39.36 -13.38 27.02
N ALA A 257 -39.73 -13.59 25.76
CA ALA A 257 -38.79 -13.62 24.66
C ALA A 257 -38.13 -12.24 24.44
N LYS A 258 -38.90 -11.14 24.54
CA LYS A 258 -38.40 -9.77 24.45
C LYS A 258 -37.40 -9.45 25.57
N THR A 259 -37.73 -9.81 26.82
CA THR A 259 -36.82 -9.59 27.95
C THR A 259 -35.52 -10.39 27.82
N LEU A 260 -35.59 -11.64 27.34
CA LEU A 260 -34.40 -12.43 27.02
C LEU A 260 -33.55 -11.72 25.95
N LEU A 261 -34.17 -11.22 24.88
CA LEU A 261 -33.48 -10.52 23.80
C LEU A 261 -32.73 -9.29 24.30
N VAL A 262 -33.38 -8.46 25.13
CA VAL A 262 -32.72 -7.30 25.77
C VAL A 262 -31.55 -7.72 26.66
N SER A 263 -31.69 -8.82 27.40
CA SER A 263 -30.58 -9.32 28.24
C SER A 263 -29.38 -9.80 27.41
N LEU A 264 -29.63 -10.39 26.24
CA LEU A 264 -28.60 -10.81 25.30
C LEU A 264 -27.96 -9.61 24.60
N GLU A 265 -28.73 -8.60 24.22
CA GLU A 265 -28.22 -7.32 23.71
C GLU A 265 -27.25 -6.68 24.72
N LEU A 266 -27.65 -6.56 25.98
CA LEU A 266 -26.80 -5.98 27.04
C LEU A 266 -25.50 -6.78 27.21
N ARG A 267 -25.59 -8.11 27.29
CA ARG A 267 -24.40 -8.97 27.40
C ARG A 267 -23.47 -8.83 26.19
N SER A 268 -24.04 -8.67 24.99
CA SER A 268 -23.25 -8.45 23.77
C SER A 268 -22.51 -7.11 23.80
N CYS A 269 -23.14 -6.06 24.35
CA CYS A 269 -22.50 -4.76 24.56
C CYS A 269 -21.35 -4.85 25.57
N ASP A 270 -21.57 -5.49 26.72
CA ASP A 270 -20.53 -5.66 27.75
C ASP A 270 -19.31 -6.41 27.19
N TYR A 271 -19.55 -7.43 26.37
CA TYR A 271 -18.49 -8.17 25.70
C TYR A 271 -17.75 -7.30 24.67
N ALA A 272 -18.48 -6.52 23.85
CA ALA A 272 -17.88 -5.62 22.88
C ALA A 272 -17.00 -4.55 23.57
N ASP A 273 -17.43 -4.02 24.71
CA ASP A 273 -16.66 -3.07 25.51
C ASP A 273 -15.40 -3.70 26.11
N ALA A 274 -15.50 -4.94 26.64
CA ALA A 274 -14.35 -5.68 27.12
C ALA A 274 -13.34 -5.95 26.00
N LYS A 275 -13.83 -6.34 24.82
CA LYS A 275 -13.01 -6.55 23.62
C LYS A 275 -12.30 -5.27 23.19
N LEU A 276 -13.01 -4.13 23.18
CA LEU A 276 -12.45 -2.84 22.82
C LEU A 276 -11.33 -2.42 23.80
N LYS A 277 -11.51 -2.64 25.10
CA LYS A 277 -10.49 -2.35 26.11
C LYS A 277 -9.21 -3.15 25.88
N GLU A 278 -9.34 -4.43 25.56
CA GLU A 278 -8.18 -5.29 25.27
C GLU A 278 -7.52 -4.96 23.92
N GLU A 279 -8.28 -4.69 22.85
CA GLU A 279 -7.72 -4.19 21.58
C GLU A 279 -6.96 -2.88 21.79
N THR A 280 -7.46 -1.97 22.62
CA THR A 280 -6.80 -0.71 22.93
C THR A 280 -5.45 -0.94 23.63
N LYS A 281 -5.38 -1.92 24.55
CA LYS A 281 -4.13 -2.29 25.22
C LYS A 281 -3.13 -2.89 24.23
N LEU A 282 -3.57 -3.85 23.42
CA LEU A 282 -2.72 -4.50 22.41
C LEU A 282 -2.19 -3.47 21.40
N PHE A 283 -3.06 -2.56 20.95
CA PHE A 283 -2.68 -1.46 20.07
C PHE A 283 -1.65 -0.53 20.72
N ALA A 284 -1.85 -0.13 21.98
CA ALA A 284 -0.92 0.74 22.69
C ALA A 284 0.46 0.07 22.89
N GLU A 285 0.49 -1.22 23.24
CA GLU A 285 1.74 -2.00 23.36
C GLU A 285 2.48 -2.07 22.02
N LYS A 286 1.76 -2.35 20.92
CA LYS A 286 2.35 -2.37 19.57
C LYS A 286 2.84 -1.00 19.13
N GLN A 287 2.07 0.06 19.40
CA GLN A 287 2.44 1.43 19.07
C GLN A 287 3.71 1.86 19.80
N ALA A 288 3.84 1.54 21.09
CA ALA A 288 5.05 1.83 21.86
C ALA A 288 6.29 1.12 21.28
N LEU A 289 6.14 -0.10 20.76
CA LEU A 289 7.24 -0.81 20.08
C LEU A 289 7.58 -0.20 18.72
N TRP A 290 6.59 0.32 17.99
CA TRP A 290 6.82 1.09 16.76
C TRP A 290 7.59 2.38 17.04
N ASP A 291 7.15 3.14 18.03
CA ASP A 291 7.80 4.39 18.44
C ASP A 291 9.26 4.11 18.85
N LEU A 292 9.50 3.04 19.63
CA LEU A 292 10.84 2.58 19.98
C LEU A 292 11.66 2.16 18.75
N ASN A 293 11.04 1.50 17.75
CA ASN A 293 11.70 1.13 16.51
C ASN A 293 12.24 2.37 15.78
N PHE A 294 11.41 3.40 15.62
CA PHE A 294 11.80 4.64 14.97
C PHE A 294 12.91 5.36 15.72
N ILE A 295 12.79 5.48 17.05
CA ILE A 295 13.84 6.07 17.90
C ILE A 295 15.17 5.35 17.71
N LEU A 296 15.18 4.02 17.75
CA LEU A 296 16.40 3.23 17.59
C LEU A 296 17.01 3.35 16.19
N VAL A 297 16.19 3.44 15.14
CA VAL A 297 16.66 3.68 13.77
C VAL A 297 17.33 5.04 13.66
N ASP A 298 16.71 6.10 14.20
CA ASP A 298 17.28 7.45 14.22
C ASP A 298 18.58 7.51 15.02
N GLU A 299 18.62 6.86 16.19
CA GLU A 299 19.83 6.75 17.01
C GLU A 299 20.95 5.99 16.31
N LEU A 300 20.64 4.89 15.62
CA LEU A 300 21.61 4.12 14.84
C LEU A 300 22.17 4.95 13.70
N GLN A 301 21.34 5.74 13.02
CA GLN A 301 21.78 6.65 11.98
C GLN A 301 22.70 7.74 12.54
N SER A 302 22.42 8.26 13.73
CA SER A 302 23.29 9.21 14.44
C SER A 302 24.64 8.58 14.85
N CYS A 303 24.61 7.37 15.43
CA CYS A 303 25.83 6.60 15.75
C CYS A 303 26.66 6.34 14.49
N ARG A 304 26.02 5.97 13.38
CA ARG A 304 26.68 5.76 12.09
C ARG A 304 27.41 7.01 11.61
N GLN A 305 26.74 8.16 11.59
CA GLN A 305 27.37 9.43 11.22
C GLN A 305 28.55 9.79 12.12
N THR A 306 28.48 9.42 13.40
CA THR A 306 29.57 9.66 14.38
C THR A 306 30.77 8.77 14.09
N ILE A 307 30.54 7.47 13.84
CA ILE A 307 31.58 6.51 13.43
C ILE A 307 32.24 6.95 12.12
N GLU A 308 31.46 7.38 11.11
CA GLU A 308 31.99 7.90 9.84
C GLU A 308 32.87 9.14 10.04
N ARG A 309 32.48 10.08 10.92
CA ARG A 309 33.29 11.25 11.25
C ARG A 309 34.60 10.88 11.95
N LEU A 310 34.54 10.00 12.94
CA LEU A 310 35.73 9.52 13.68
C LEU A 310 36.70 8.77 12.74
N TYR A 311 36.17 7.96 11.82
CA TYR A 311 36.97 7.29 10.81
C TYR A 311 37.71 8.28 9.89
N LEU A 312 37.03 9.34 9.46
CA LEU A 312 37.65 10.41 8.65
C LEU A 312 38.72 11.21 9.43
N LEU A 313 38.55 11.38 10.74
CA LEU A 313 39.56 12.03 11.60
C LEU A 313 40.81 11.15 11.75
N MET A 314 40.63 9.87 12.06
CA MET A 314 41.71 8.89 12.18
C MET A 314 42.49 8.71 10.85
N GLN A 315 41.85 8.92 9.70
CA GLN A 315 42.53 8.94 8.40
C GLN A 315 43.34 10.22 8.15
N LYS A 316 42.88 11.36 8.66
CA LYS A 316 43.59 12.64 8.53
C LYS A 316 44.84 12.66 9.41
N GLU A 317 44.76 12.14 10.62
CA GLU A 317 45.90 11.97 11.54
C GLU A 317 47.01 11.12 10.87
N LYS A 318 46.69 9.91 10.40
CA LYS A 318 47.64 9.05 9.66
C LYS A 318 48.22 9.66 8.36
N GLY A 319 47.55 10.68 7.81
CA GLY A 319 48.00 11.40 6.61
C GLY A 319 48.95 12.56 6.92
N ILE A 320 49.06 12.97 8.19
CA ILE A 320 49.96 14.01 8.68
C ILE A 320 51.31 13.38 9.06
N ASP A 321 51.32 12.21 9.69
CA ASP A 321 52.58 11.53 10.10
C ASP A 321 53.45 11.13 8.92
N ASN A 322 52.84 10.71 7.81
CA ASN A 322 53.56 10.34 6.58
C ASN A 322 54.21 11.54 5.84
N LYS A 323 53.99 12.79 6.27
CA LYS A 323 54.64 13.97 5.69
C LYS A 323 55.75 14.55 6.55
N GLN A 324 55.88 14.12 7.80
CA GLN A 324 56.83 14.69 8.74
C GLN A 324 58.15 13.90 8.82
N GLU A 325 58.20 12.69 8.25
CA GLU A 325 59.41 11.85 8.23
C GLU A 325 60.39 12.15 7.07
N ASP A 326 60.02 12.94 6.06
CA ASP A 326 60.85 13.15 4.85
C ASP A 326 61.67 14.46 4.85
N ASP A 327 61.57 15.33 5.87
CA ASP A 327 62.17 16.68 5.85
C ASP A 327 63.22 16.98 6.94
N ASN A 328 63.82 15.97 7.58
CA ASN A 328 64.88 16.20 8.58
C ASN A 328 66.20 15.50 8.26
N MET A 329 67.05 16.16 7.47
CA MET A 329 68.52 16.03 7.48
C MET A 329 69.14 17.28 6.82
N GLU A 330 69.47 18.31 7.63
CA GLU A 330 70.78 19.01 7.66
C GLU A 330 70.71 20.40 8.36
N GLU A 331 71.64 20.58 9.32
CA GLU A 331 72.21 21.83 9.88
C GLU A 331 71.27 22.75 10.70
N GLY A 332 71.64 23.35 11.84
CA GLY A 332 72.93 23.50 12.49
C GLY A 332 72.99 24.88 13.20
N GLN A 333 72.81 24.86 14.53
CA GLN A 333 73.39 25.77 15.54
C GLN A 333 72.95 27.25 15.74
N ASP A 334 73.02 27.59 17.04
CA ASP A 334 73.16 28.88 17.72
C ASP A 334 71.92 29.75 17.99
N SER A 335 71.40 29.64 19.23
CA SER A 335 71.34 30.77 20.17
C SER A 335 71.08 30.27 21.59
N ARG A 336 71.94 30.72 22.51
CA ARG A 336 72.04 30.35 23.92
C ARG A 336 71.33 31.42 24.75
N GLU A 337 70.41 31.04 25.63
CA GLU A 337 70.16 31.74 26.89
C GLU A 337 69.35 30.89 27.89
N ASP A 338 69.58 31.18 29.16
CA ASP A 338 69.52 30.26 30.29
C ASP A 338 68.11 29.91 30.82
N GLY A 339 67.95 28.63 31.17
CA GLY A 339 67.40 28.19 32.45
C GLY A 339 65.90 28.37 32.73
N GLN A 340 65.12 27.31 32.52
CA GLN A 340 64.37 26.64 33.59
C GLN A 340 63.86 25.28 33.08
N VAL A 341 64.35 24.21 33.70
CA VAL A 341 63.85 22.85 33.47
C VAL A 341 62.45 22.74 34.08
N THR A 342 61.45 22.68 33.22
CA THR A 342 60.19 21.96 33.47
C THR A 342 60.04 20.97 32.33
N THR A 343 60.42 19.72 32.62
CA THR A 343 60.10 18.53 31.83
C THR A 343 58.58 18.36 31.79
N GLU A 344 57.94 18.93 30.78
CA GLU A 344 56.60 18.59 30.31
C GLU A 344 56.66 18.65 28.78
N GLY A 345 56.71 17.48 28.13
CA GLY A 345 56.77 17.39 26.67
C GLY A 345 57.48 16.11 26.23
N ASP A 346 56.67 15.06 26.01
CA ASP A 346 56.85 14.06 24.94
C ASP A 346 55.81 12.92 24.96
N ASP A 347 54.80 12.94 25.85
CA ASP A 347 53.75 11.91 25.89
C ASP A 347 52.41 12.34 25.24
N ALA A 348 52.28 13.57 24.72
CA ALA A 348 50.97 14.12 24.34
C ALA A 348 50.45 13.67 22.95
N ASP A 349 51.32 13.23 22.05
CA ASP A 349 50.93 12.89 20.67
C ASP A 349 50.53 11.40 20.52
N GLU A 350 51.14 10.47 21.29
CA GLU A 350 50.67 9.08 21.35
C GLU A 350 49.33 8.94 22.10
N ASP A 351 49.09 9.78 23.12
CA ASP A 351 47.84 9.80 23.89
C ASP A 351 46.63 10.29 23.05
N ALA A 352 46.85 11.17 22.08
CA ALA A 352 45.80 11.70 21.21
C ALA A 352 45.37 10.70 20.11
N GLU A 353 46.32 9.98 19.52
CA GLU A 353 46.04 8.93 18.52
C GLU A 353 45.30 7.72 19.12
N LEU A 354 45.66 7.34 20.34
CA LEU A 354 44.95 6.30 21.09
C LEU A 354 43.52 6.75 21.41
N SER A 355 43.32 8.03 21.78
CA SER A 355 42.00 8.59 22.11
C SER A 355 41.00 8.56 20.94
N SER A 356 41.39 8.98 19.73
CA SER A 356 40.50 8.96 18.54
C SER A 356 40.11 7.53 18.14
N ARG A 357 41.04 6.58 18.26
CA ARG A 357 40.83 5.17 17.94
C ARG A 357 39.95 4.47 18.98
N GLU A 358 40.19 4.71 20.26
CA GLU A 358 39.39 4.17 21.36
C GLU A 358 37.94 4.66 21.27
N LEU A 359 37.73 5.96 20.97
CA LEU A 359 36.40 6.52 20.74
C LEU A 359 35.70 5.88 19.54
N TYR A 360 36.43 5.58 18.46
CA TYR A 360 35.86 4.85 17.32
C TYR A 360 35.43 3.43 17.72
N GLU A 361 36.27 2.69 18.44
CA GLU A 361 35.98 1.32 18.87
C GLU A 361 34.81 1.28 19.88
N GLU A 362 34.71 2.24 20.79
CA GLU A 362 33.58 2.37 21.72
C GLU A 362 32.28 2.70 20.97
N ASN A 363 32.30 3.66 20.05
CA ASN A 363 31.11 4.00 19.26
C ASN A 363 30.67 2.84 18.35
N ALA A 364 31.61 2.06 17.80
CA ALA A 364 31.31 0.85 17.05
C ALA A 364 30.60 -0.21 17.91
N ARG A 365 31.05 -0.44 19.15
CA ARG A 365 30.36 -1.33 20.11
C ARG A 365 28.96 -0.82 20.47
N VAL A 366 28.80 0.49 20.68
CA VAL A 366 27.48 1.11 20.93
C VAL A 366 26.55 0.93 19.72
N PHE A 367 27.07 1.07 18.51
CA PHE A 367 26.29 0.83 17.29
C PHE A 367 25.83 -0.63 17.18
N GLU A 368 26.73 -1.60 17.41
CA GLU A 368 26.40 -3.03 17.37
C GLU A 368 25.34 -3.40 18.42
N THR A 369 25.49 -2.93 19.65
CA THR A 369 24.52 -3.19 20.73
C THR A 369 23.15 -2.58 20.43
N LYS A 370 23.09 -1.36 19.89
CA LYS A 370 21.83 -0.74 19.45
C LYS A 370 21.19 -1.49 18.27
N LEU A 371 22.01 -2.01 17.35
CA LEU A 371 21.54 -2.79 16.21
C LEU A 371 20.93 -4.11 16.67
N GLU A 372 21.57 -4.82 17.59
CA GLU A 372 21.02 -6.02 18.22
C GLU A 372 19.70 -5.72 18.94
N TYR A 373 19.64 -4.61 19.67
CA TYR A 373 18.41 -4.20 20.36
C TYR A 373 17.29 -3.86 19.38
N LEU A 374 17.58 -3.16 18.27
CA LEU A 374 16.62 -2.91 17.19
C LEU A 374 16.08 -4.23 16.62
N GLN A 375 16.95 -5.21 16.37
CA GLN A 375 16.53 -6.53 15.87
C GLN A 375 15.63 -7.25 16.88
N GLN A 376 15.92 -7.15 18.18
CA GLN A 376 15.05 -7.69 19.23
C GLN A 376 13.68 -7.01 19.22
N VAL A 377 13.63 -5.67 19.17
CA VAL A 377 12.38 -4.91 19.09
C VAL A 377 11.55 -5.33 17.88
N ARG A 378 12.18 -5.49 16.71
CA ARG A 378 11.51 -5.96 15.49
C ARG A 378 10.93 -7.38 15.65
N ARG A 379 11.65 -8.30 16.30
CA ARG A 379 11.13 -9.64 16.63
C ARG A 379 9.94 -9.56 17.60
N PHE A 380 10.03 -8.70 18.63
CA PHE A 380 8.92 -8.47 19.57
C PHE A 380 7.70 -7.90 18.86
N LEU A 381 7.89 -6.97 17.93
CA LEU A 381 6.82 -6.36 17.14
C LEU A 381 6.08 -7.43 16.32
N LEU A 382 6.79 -8.32 15.63
CA LEU A 382 6.17 -9.47 14.94
C LEU A 382 5.42 -10.40 15.90
N MET A 383 5.97 -10.69 17.09
CA MET A 383 5.28 -11.48 18.11
C MET A 383 4.01 -10.79 18.64
N CYS A 384 3.96 -9.44 18.66
CA CYS A 384 2.74 -8.71 18.99
C CYS A 384 1.64 -8.92 17.94
N TYR A 385 1.96 -8.92 16.63
CA TYR A 385 0.99 -9.28 15.60
C TYR A 385 0.48 -10.73 15.79
N ASP A 386 1.37 -11.69 16.06
CA ASP A 386 0.97 -13.09 16.32
C ASP A 386 0.11 -13.23 17.59
N ARG A 387 0.38 -12.42 18.63
CA ARG A 387 -0.42 -12.38 19.86
C ARG A 387 -1.79 -11.76 19.61
N GLU A 388 -1.84 -10.63 18.90
CA GLU A 388 -3.08 -9.98 18.50
C GLU A 388 -3.97 -10.95 17.70
N ASP A 389 -3.39 -11.65 16.73
CA ASP A 389 -4.12 -12.62 15.90
C ASP A 389 -4.69 -13.78 16.72
N ARG A 390 -3.87 -14.37 17.62
CA ARG A 390 -4.35 -15.41 18.53
C ARG A 390 -5.45 -14.91 19.46
N TRP A 391 -5.28 -13.72 20.02
CA TRP A 391 -6.27 -13.13 20.91
C TRP A 391 -7.57 -12.86 20.16
N ARG A 392 -7.52 -12.30 18.94
CA ARG A 392 -8.70 -12.06 18.11
C ARG A 392 -9.41 -13.35 17.72
N ALA A 393 -8.66 -14.42 17.40
CA ALA A 393 -9.25 -15.73 17.12
C ALA A 393 -10.01 -16.30 18.33
N LEU A 394 -9.42 -16.18 19.53
CA LEU A 394 -10.08 -16.59 20.77
C LEU A 394 -11.31 -15.71 21.08
N ALA A 395 -11.21 -14.40 20.88
CA ALA A 395 -12.33 -13.48 21.06
C ALA A 395 -13.48 -13.78 20.07
N ALA A 396 -13.18 -14.07 18.79
CA ALA A 396 -14.20 -14.47 17.83
C ALA A 396 -14.94 -15.74 18.25
N SER A 397 -14.22 -16.75 18.76
CA SER A 397 -14.80 -18.03 19.18
C SER A 397 -15.69 -17.94 20.43
N THR A 398 -15.43 -16.96 21.31
CA THR A 398 -16.19 -16.76 22.56
C THR A 398 -17.44 -15.91 22.31
N LEU A 399 -17.37 -14.91 21.42
CA LEU A 399 -18.55 -14.13 21.01
C LEU A 399 -19.64 -15.03 20.40
N ILE A 400 -19.26 -15.96 19.53
CA ILE A 400 -20.20 -16.84 18.80
C ILE A 400 -20.92 -17.84 19.73
N LYS A 401 -20.31 -18.20 20.88
CA LYS A 401 -20.90 -19.17 21.80
C LYS A 401 -21.76 -18.54 22.90
N ASP A 402 -21.42 -17.31 23.34
CA ASP A 402 -22.07 -16.69 24.50
C ASP A 402 -23.02 -15.53 24.17
N THR A 403 -22.92 -14.93 22.98
CA THR A 403 -23.78 -13.79 22.57
C THR A 403 -24.73 -14.12 21.43
N THR A 404 -24.32 -15.00 20.52
CA THR A 404 -25.22 -15.50 19.50
C THR A 404 -25.85 -16.80 19.97
N SER A 405 -27.00 -16.61 20.60
CA SER A 405 -28.16 -17.47 20.42
C SER A 405 -28.55 -17.56 18.91
N ASP A 406 -27.60 -17.68 17.97
CA ASP A 406 -27.87 -17.67 16.52
C ASP A 406 -28.83 -18.80 16.17
N GLU A 407 -28.67 -19.96 16.79
CA GLU A 407 -29.63 -21.05 16.69
C GLU A 407 -31.01 -20.68 17.25
N TRP A 408 -31.08 -19.97 18.38
CA TRP A 408 -32.35 -19.53 18.96
C TRP A 408 -33.01 -18.41 18.15
N MET A 409 -32.26 -17.39 17.71
CA MET A 409 -32.77 -16.31 16.86
C MET A 409 -33.22 -16.85 15.52
N THR A 410 -32.43 -17.74 14.90
CA THR A 410 -32.81 -18.41 13.65
C THR A 410 -34.02 -19.31 13.87
N SER A 411 -34.05 -20.11 14.94
CA SER A 411 -35.20 -20.94 15.29
C SER A 411 -36.45 -20.10 15.56
N MET A 412 -36.32 -18.92 16.16
CA MET A 412 -37.45 -18.03 16.45
C MET A 412 -37.92 -17.29 15.19
N GLN A 413 -37.00 -16.92 14.30
CA GLN A 413 -37.32 -16.39 12.97
C GLN A 413 -38.07 -17.43 12.14
N LEU A 414 -37.55 -18.65 12.10
CA LEU A 414 -38.19 -19.76 11.41
C LEU A 414 -39.56 -20.06 12.00
N SER A 415 -39.68 -20.17 13.33
CA SER A 415 -40.98 -20.40 14.00
C SER A 415 -42.01 -19.33 13.63
N ARG A 416 -41.64 -18.04 13.58
CA ARG A 416 -42.58 -16.99 13.18
C ARG A 416 -42.91 -17.02 11.69
N GLN A 417 -41.94 -17.35 10.84
CA GLN A 417 -42.20 -17.56 9.42
C GLN A 417 -43.16 -18.74 9.21
N GLU A 418 -42.98 -19.82 9.95
CA GLU A 418 -43.88 -20.97 9.95
C GLU A 418 -45.28 -20.59 10.45
N ASP A 419 -45.38 -19.83 11.55
CA ASP A 419 -46.67 -19.36 12.08
C ASP A 419 -47.40 -18.42 11.11
N THR A 420 -46.68 -17.50 10.45
CA THR A 420 -47.26 -16.60 9.45
C THR A 420 -47.67 -17.35 8.18
N LEU A 421 -46.89 -18.33 7.74
CA LEU A 421 -47.27 -19.21 6.64
C LEU A 421 -48.50 -20.06 6.99
N ALA A 422 -48.58 -20.59 8.20
CA ALA A 422 -49.75 -21.34 8.66
C ALA A 422 -51.00 -20.46 8.68
N LEU A 423 -50.91 -19.22 9.16
CA LEU A 423 -52.01 -18.25 9.13
C LEU A 423 -52.46 -17.93 7.69
N LEU A 424 -51.52 -17.69 6.78
CA LEU A 424 -51.84 -17.43 5.37
C LEU A 424 -52.48 -18.65 4.69
N GLN A 425 -52.03 -19.86 5.04
CA GLN A 425 -52.66 -21.10 4.58
C GLN A 425 -54.09 -21.22 5.08
N THR A 426 -54.36 -20.98 6.36
CA THR A 426 -55.72 -21.03 6.90
C THR A 426 -56.63 -19.99 6.25
N GLN A 427 -56.15 -18.76 6.04
CA GLN A 427 -56.93 -17.71 5.35
C GLN A 427 -57.23 -18.09 3.90
N HIS A 428 -56.27 -18.67 3.20
CA HIS A 428 -56.45 -19.15 1.85
C HIS A 428 -57.46 -20.31 1.79
N GLU A 429 -57.41 -21.27 2.72
CA GLU A 429 -58.37 -22.36 2.83
C GLU A 429 -59.79 -21.84 3.09
N GLU A 430 -59.97 -20.87 3.99
CA GLU A 430 -61.26 -20.21 4.24
C GLU A 430 -61.80 -19.52 2.98
N GLN A 431 -60.95 -18.78 2.25
CA GLN A 431 -61.33 -18.15 0.98
C GLN A 431 -61.72 -19.19 -0.08
N GLN A 432 -60.97 -20.30 -0.17
CA GLN A 432 -61.31 -21.39 -1.07
C GLN A 432 -62.66 -22.02 -0.70
N GLN A 433 -62.93 -22.25 0.58
CA GLN A 433 -64.21 -22.78 1.03
C GLN A 433 -65.37 -21.82 0.72
N ALA A 434 -65.18 -20.52 0.92
CA ALA A 434 -66.18 -19.49 0.58
C ALA A 434 -66.48 -19.47 -0.93
N LEU A 435 -65.43 -19.51 -1.78
CA LEU A 435 -65.59 -19.59 -3.23
C LEU A 435 -66.26 -20.89 -3.67
N GLN A 436 -65.89 -22.04 -3.08
CA GLN A 436 -66.55 -23.31 -3.36
C GLN A 436 -68.03 -23.28 -3.00
N HIS A 437 -68.39 -22.65 -1.88
CA HIS A 437 -69.79 -22.47 -1.49
C HIS A 437 -70.54 -21.62 -2.52
N GLN A 438 -69.94 -20.50 -2.97
CA GLN A 438 -70.52 -19.67 -4.04
C GLN A 438 -70.68 -20.44 -5.35
N ILE A 439 -69.69 -21.22 -5.77
CA ILE A 439 -69.78 -22.07 -6.98
C ILE A 439 -70.91 -23.09 -6.85
N LYS A 440 -71.04 -23.76 -5.69
CA LYS A 440 -72.16 -24.69 -5.45
C LYS A 440 -73.51 -23.98 -5.56
N LEU A 441 -73.61 -22.76 -5.04
CA LEU A 441 -74.84 -21.97 -5.09
C LEU A 441 -75.16 -21.55 -6.53
N LEU A 442 -74.18 -21.05 -7.28
CA LEU A 442 -74.31 -20.72 -8.70
C LEU A 442 -74.67 -21.95 -9.55
N THR A 443 -74.12 -23.12 -9.23
CA THR A 443 -74.44 -24.38 -9.92
C THR A 443 -75.90 -24.79 -9.69
N LYS A 444 -76.41 -24.62 -8.46
CA LYS A 444 -77.83 -24.83 -8.14
C LYS A 444 -78.74 -23.85 -8.90
N VAL A 445 -78.36 -22.57 -8.94
CA VAL A 445 -79.12 -21.55 -9.69
C VAL A 445 -79.10 -21.85 -11.19
N LYS A 446 -77.96 -22.23 -11.76
CA LYS A 446 -77.84 -22.63 -13.17
C LYS A 446 -78.74 -23.84 -13.48
N ALA A 447 -78.75 -24.85 -12.61
CA ALA A 447 -79.61 -26.02 -12.79
C ALA A 447 -81.10 -25.65 -12.74
N ALA A 448 -81.50 -24.78 -11.81
CA ALA A 448 -82.89 -24.31 -11.72
C ALA A 448 -83.30 -23.50 -12.97
N LEU A 449 -82.43 -22.61 -13.46
CA LEU A 449 -82.66 -21.86 -14.70
C LEU A 449 -82.72 -22.77 -15.93
N GLN A 450 -81.88 -23.83 -15.98
CA GLN A 450 -81.93 -24.80 -17.07
C GLN A 450 -83.28 -25.53 -17.10
N VAL A 451 -83.80 -25.96 -15.94
CA VAL A 451 -85.12 -26.58 -15.85
C VAL A 451 -86.22 -25.64 -16.33
N GLN A 452 -86.16 -24.35 -15.98
CA GLN A 452 -87.12 -23.35 -16.47
C GLN A 452 -87.03 -23.15 -17.99
N ILE A 453 -85.82 -23.13 -18.56
CA ILE A 453 -85.62 -23.03 -20.01
C ILE A 453 -86.21 -24.27 -20.71
N ASP A 454 -85.96 -25.46 -20.17
CA ASP A 454 -86.46 -26.72 -20.74
C ASP A 454 -87.99 -26.79 -20.68
N GLU A 455 -88.61 -26.31 -19.58
CA GLU A 455 -90.07 -26.21 -19.44
C GLU A 455 -90.68 -25.22 -20.43
N VAL A 456 -90.08 -24.03 -20.61
CA VAL A 456 -90.51 -23.05 -21.62
C VAL A 456 -90.38 -23.63 -23.02
N ASN A 457 -89.29 -24.33 -23.33
CA ASN A 457 -89.10 -24.98 -24.63
C ASN A 457 -90.14 -26.07 -24.88
N MET A 458 -90.45 -26.91 -23.88
CA MET A 458 -91.52 -27.90 -23.98
C MET A 458 -92.89 -27.25 -24.23
N ASN A 459 -93.21 -26.17 -23.51
CA ASN A 459 -94.44 -25.42 -23.71
C ASN A 459 -94.50 -24.79 -25.10
N MET A 460 -93.39 -24.23 -25.60
CA MET A 460 -93.29 -23.68 -26.95
C MET A 460 -93.53 -24.75 -28.01
N HIS A 461 -92.89 -25.92 -27.88
CA HIS A 461 -93.10 -27.05 -28.79
C HIS A 461 -94.54 -27.56 -28.77
N ARG A 462 -95.15 -27.65 -27.58
CA ARG A 462 -96.57 -28.00 -27.45
C ARG A 462 -97.46 -26.99 -28.15
N LEU A 463 -97.25 -25.69 -27.92
CA LEU A 463 -98.01 -24.63 -28.56
C LEU A 463 -97.85 -24.65 -30.08
N GLN A 464 -96.64 -24.93 -30.58
CA GLN A 464 -96.34 -25.07 -32.00
C GLN A 464 -97.08 -26.28 -32.61
N SER A 465 -97.13 -27.41 -31.91
CA SER A 465 -97.88 -28.60 -32.31
C SER A 465 -99.40 -28.32 -32.31
N ASP A 466 -99.93 -27.70 -31.26
CA ASP A 466 -101.35 -27.35 -31.15
C ASP A 466 -101.76 -26.36 -32.26
N TYR A 467 -100.89 -25.38 -32.57
CA TYR A 467 -101.08 -24.46 -33.67
C TYR A 467 -101.08 -25.16 -35.03
N GLN A 468 -100.15 -26.11 -35.26
CA GLN A 468 -100.13 -26.90 -36.50
C GLN A 468 -101.40 -27.75 -36.64
N ALA A 469 -101.85 -28.44 -35.59
CA ALA A 469 -103.07 -29.23 -35.61
C ALA A 469 -104.32 -28.37 -35.86
N ALA A 470 -104.41 -27.19 -35.23
CA ALA A 470 -105.49 -26.24 -35.48
C ALA A 470 -105.46 -25.70 -36.92
N SER A 471 -104.28 -25.36 -37.43
CA SER A 471 -104.08 -24.92 -38.82
C SER A 471 -104.49 -26.00 -39.83
N GLU A 472 -104.11 -27.26 -39.60
CA GLU A 472 -104.51 -28.40 -40.43
C GLU A 472 -106.02 -28.66 -40.35
N SER A 473 -106.62 -28.56 -39.17
CA SER A 473 -108.07 -28.68 -38.97
C SER A 473 -108.84 -27.62 -39.75
N VAL A 474 -108.41 -26.35 -39.66
CA VAL A 474 -108.98 -25.25 -40.46
C VAL A 474 -108.82 -25.54 -41.95
N ARG A 475 -107.63 -25.94 -42.40
CA ARG A 475 -107.39 -26.30 -43.80
C ARG A 475 -108.34 -27.40 -44.29
N LEU A 476 -108.52 -28.46 -43.50
CA LEU A 476 -109.44 -29.56 -43.80
C LEU A 476 -110.90 -29.08 -43.81
N GLN A 477 -111.30 -28.23 -42.87
CA GLN A 477 -112.65 -27.66 -42.81
C GLN A 477 -112.92 -26.75 -44.01
N THR A 478 -111.98 -25.86 -44.36
CA THR A 478 -112.06 -25.03 -45.56
C THR A 478 -112.16 -25.89 -46.81
N GLN A 479 -111.39 -26.98 -46.91
CA GLN A 479 -111.47 -27.91 -48.04
C GLN A 479 -112.85 -28.58 -48.11
N LYS A 480 -113.42 -29.02 -46.98
CA LYS A 480 -114.78 -29.58 -46.91
C LYS A 480 -115.84 -28.58 -47.36
N VAL A 481 -115.74 -27.32 -46.91
CA VAL A 481 -116.64 -26.23 -47.34
C VAL A 481 -116.51 -26.00 -48.84
N ILE A 482 -115.28 -25.91 -49.38
CA ILE A 482 -115.06 -25.76 -50.83
C ILE A 482 -115.68 -26.93 -51.60
N THR A 483 -115.49 -28.17 -51.16
CA THR A 483 -116.10 -29.34 -51.82
C THR A 483 -117.62 -29.32 -51.72
N GLY A 484 -118.19 -28.93 -50.58
CA GLY A 484 -119.64 -28.79 -50.40
C GLY A 484 -120.22 -27.73 -51.36
N LEU A 485 -119.60 -26.55 -51.42
CA LEU A 485 -119.98 -25.48 -52.34
C LEU A 485 -119.85 -25.92 -53.80
N ARG A 486 -118.83 -26.70 -54.16
CA ARG A 486 -118.68 -27.25 -55.52
C ARG A 486 -119.83 -28.20 -55.88
N ILE A 487 -120.19 -29.12 -54.99
CA ILE A 487 -121.32 -30.04 -55.19
C ILE A 487 -122.63 -29.27 -55.31
N GLU A 488 -122.85 -28.25 -54.48
CA GLU A 488 -124.04 -27.41 -54.51
C GLU A 488 -124.15 -26.60 -55.81
N ILE A 489 -123.02 -26.09 -56.33
CA ILE A 489 -122.95 -25.44 -57.65
C ILE A 489 -123.23 -26.44 -58.79
N GLU A 490 -122.74 -27.67 -58.70
CA GLU A 490 -123.02 -28.72 -59.69
C GLU A 490 -124.49 -29.16 -59.67
N MET A 491 -125.11 -29.28 -58.49
CA MET A 491 -126.55 -29.56 -58.37
C MET A 491 -127.40 -28.42 -58.93
N ASN A 492 -127.05 -27.16 -58.66
CA ASN A 492 -127.74 -26.00 -59.22
C ASN A 492 -127.53 -25.80 -60.73
N ARG A 493 -126.55 -26.49 -61.35
CA ARG A 493 -126.37 -26.56 -62.81
C ARG A 493 -127.17 -27.68 -63.48
N SER A 494 -127.76 -28.58 -62.70
CA SER A 494 -128.55 -29.73 -63.19
C SER A 494 -130.08 -29.52 -63.11
N VAL A 495 -130.50 -28.30 -62.77
CA VAL A 495 -131.85 -27.73 -62.99
C VAL A 495 -131.77 -26.87 -64.25
#